data_AF-A0A314XPI3-F1
#
_entry.id   AF-A0A314XPI3-F1
#
_cell.length_a   1.000
_cell.length_b   1.000
_cell.length_c   1.000
_cell.angle_alpha   90.00
_cell.angle_beta   90.00
_cell.angle_gamma   90.00
#
_symmetry.space_group_name_H-M   'P 1'
#
loop_
_entity.id
_entity.type
_entity.pdbx_description
1 polymer ?
#
loop_
_entity_poly.entity_id
_entity_poly.type
_entity_poly.pdbx_seq_one_letter_code
_entity_poly.pdbx_strand_id
1 'polypeptide(L)'
;MKRLTFWPQAYLGLTFNWGALLGWAAVKGSIDPAIVLPLYLSGVCWTLVYDTIYAHQDKEDDLKVGVKSTALRFGDSTKEWITGFGIMCISSLALSGYNAEIGFVSSFIFVLFFLFINNYFFFYHYWKFNPILFPSATSSHQSFNYGAGWPYYAFLAAASGQLAWQIWTADLSSRVDCNRKFVSNKWFGAIIFSGILFGKL
;
A
#
# COMPACT_ATOMS: atom_id res chain seq x y z
N MET A 1 10.79 11.24 15.43
CA MET A 1 9.77 12.10 14.78
C MET A 1 8.69 12.64 15.72
N LYS A 2 8.11 11.84 16.63
CA LYS A 2 7.07 12.27 17.59
C LYS A 2 7.41 13.52 18.44
N ARG A 3 8.70 13.86 18.56
CA ARG A 3 9.20 15.07 19.27
C ARG A 3 9.26 16.33 18.39
N LEU A 4 9.23 16.18 17.06
CA LEU A 4 9.42 17.27 16.09
C LEU A 4 8.16 17.55 15.27
N THR A 5 7.39 16.51 14.91
CA THR A 5 6.20 16.63 14.04
C THR A 5 5.03 15.81 14.55
N PHE A 6 3.82 16.26 14.26
CA PHE A 6 2.56 15.55 14.50
C PHE A 6 2.29 14.42 13.50
N TRP A 7 3.11 14.28 12.46
CA TRP A 7 2.90 13.32 11.37
C TRP A 7 3.96 12.21 11.29
N PRO A 8 4.31 11.50 12.39
CA PRO A 8 5.26 10.40 12.30
C PRO A 8 4.80 9.31 11.32
N GLN A 9 3.49 9.08 11.22
CA GLN A 9 2.81 8.16 10.30
C GLN A 9 3.18 8.45 8.82
N ALA A 10 3.28 9.72 8.42
CA ALA A 10 3.58 10.09 7.04
C ALA A 10 5.02 9.74 6.66
N TYR A 11 5.98 9.98 7.55
CA TYR A 11 7.38 9.59 7.34
C TYR A 11 7.52 8.07 7.32
N LEU A 12 6.76 7.37 8.16
CA LEU A 12 6.71 5.91 8.17
C LEU A 12 6.20 5.37 6.83
N GLY A 13 5.10 5.94 6.32
CA GLY A 13 4.57 5.62 5.00
C GLY A 13 5.59 5.85 3.88
N LEU A 14 6.24 7.01 3.83
CA LEU A 14 7.23 7.31 2.79
C LEU A 14 8.41 6.33 2.82
N THR A 15 8.88 5.96 4.01
CA THR A 15 10.04 5.06 4.15
C THR A 15 9.72 3.61 3.81
N PHE A 16 8.60 3.07 4.28
CA PHE A 16 8.22 1.66 3.99
C PHE A 16 7.79 1.44 2.54
N ASN A 17 7.15 2.44 1.90
CA ASN A 17 6.63 2.26 0.55
C ASN A 17 7.70 2.43 -0.54
N TRP A 18 8.93 2.80 -0.18
CA TRP A 18 10.04 2.94 -1.13
C TRP A 18 10.32 1.67 -1.94
N GLY A 19 9.97 0.50 -1.37
CA GLY A 19 10.03 -0.79 -2.07
C GLY A 19 9.25 -0.84 -3.39
N ALA A 20 8.20 -0.03 -3.56
CA ALA A 20 7.44 0.03 -4.82
C ALA A 20 8.27 0.62 -5.97
N LEU A 21 9.05 1.68 -5.68
CA LEU A 21 9.96 2.31 -6.64
C LEU A 21 11.08 1.34 -7.05
N LEU A 22 11.69 0.69 -6.05
CA LEU A 22 12.77 -0.28 -6.27
C LEU A 22 12.27 -1.52 -7.02
N GLY A 23 11.11 -2.05 -6.65
CA GLY A 23 10.51 -3.21 -7.32
C GLY A 23 10.21 -2.94 -8.78
N TRP A 24 9.67 -1.76 -9.10
CA TRP A 24 9.44 -1.36 -10.48
C TRP A 24 10.74 -1.21 -11.27
N ALA A 25 11.70 -0.45 -10.75
CA ALA A 25 12.98 -0.23 -11.41
C ALA A 25 13.75 -1.54 -11.66
N ALA A 26 13.68 -2.48 -10.72
CA ALA A 26 14.34 -3.79 -10.83
C ALA A 26 13.78 -4.65 -11.97
N VAL A 27 12.47 -4.56 -12.26
CA VAL A 27 11.81 -5.39 -13.27
C VAL A 27 11.80 -4.74 -14.65
N LYS A 28 11.57 -3.42 -14.72
CA LYS A 28 11.44 -2.69 -15.99
C LYS A 28 12.73 -2.02 -16.45
N GLY A 29 13.73 -1.88 -15.58
CA GLY A 29 14.98 -1.16 -15.89
C GLY A 29 14.80 0.37 -16.05
N SER A 30 13.59 0.88 -15.88
CA SER A 30 13.23 2.30 -15.94
C SER A 30 12.16 2.59 -14.90
N ILE A 31 11.96 3.87 -14.56
CA ILE A 31 10.86 4.32 -13.69
C ILE A 31 9.89 5.08 -14.59
N ASP A 32 8.67 4.56 -14.73
CA ASP A 32 7.58 5.31 -15.36
C ASP A 32 6.83 6.09 -14.27
N PRO A 33 6.96 7.42 -14.20
CA PRO A 33 6.33 8.21 -13.14
C PRO A 33 4.79 8.10 -13.17
N ALA A 34 4.19 7.88 -14.33
CA ALA A 34 2.73 7.83 -14.48
C ALA A 34 2.12 6.58 -13.80
N ILE A 35 2.89 5.51 -13.66
CA ILE A 35 2.44 4.26 -13.03
C ILE A 35 2.93 4.19 -11.58
N VAL A 36 4.20 4.53 -11.37
CA VAL A 36 4.89 4.28 -10.10
C VAL A 36 4.54 5.33 -9.04
N LEU A 37 4.36 6.60 -9.41
CA LEU A 37 4.01 7.62 -8.42
C LEU A 37 2.61 7.42 -7.85
N PRO A 38 1.55 7.12 -8.65
CA PRO A 38 0.25 6.78 -8.08
C PRO A 38 0.29 5.50 -7.24
N LEU A 39 1.09 4.51 -7.63
CA LEU A 39 1.28 3.30 -6.83
C LEU A 39 1.93 3.59 -5.46
N TYR A 40 3.02 4.35 -5.47
CA TYR A 40 3.72 4.76 -4.26
C TYR A 40 2.82 5.60 -3.35
N LEU A 41 2.10 6.57 -3.92
CA LEU A 41 1.13 7.38 -3.19
C LEU A 41 0.04 6.51 -2.56
N SER A 42 -0.48 5.53 -3.29
CA SER A 42 -1.47 4.59 -2.78
C SER A 42 -0.97 3.87 -1.52
N GLY A 43 0.25 3.31 -1.57
CA GLY A 43 0.85 2.63 -0.42
C GLY A 43 1.10 3.54 0.79
N VAL A 44 1.53 4.79 0.53
CA VAL A 44 1.70 5.82 1.59
C VAL A 44 0.35 6.15 2.22
N CYS A 45 -0.70 6.38 1.42
CA CYS A 45 -2.04 6.65 1.90
C CYS A 45 -2.62 5.46 2.69
N TRP A 46 -2.42 4.23 2.23
CA TRP A 46 -2.82 3.03 2.97
C TRP A 46 -2.13 2.97 4.35
N THR A 47 -0.83 3.28 4.39
CA THR A 47 -0.06 3.36 5.63
C THR A 47 -0.61 4.42 6.57
N LEU A 48 -0.98 5.59 6.05
CA LEU A 48 -1.64 6.61 6.83
C LEU A 48 -2.99 6.12 7.41
N VAL A 49 -3.78 5.34 6.67
CA VAL A 49 -5.04 4.79 7.19
C VAL A 49 -4.79 3.86 8.37
N TYR A 50 -4.03 2.77 8.16
CA TYR A 50 -3.90 1.75 9.19
C TYR A 50 -3.04 2.19 10.37
N ASP A 51 -1.98 2.97 10.15
CA ASP A 51 -1.07 3.41 11.22
C ASP A 51 -1.73 4.52 12.07
N THR A 52 -2.64 5.30 11.49
CA THR A 52 -3.45 6.26 12.27
C THR A 52 -4.49 5.55 13.14
N ILE A 53 -5.13 4.48 12.65
CA ILE A 53 -6.01 3.63 13.48
C ILE A 53 -5.18 2.99 14.60
N TYR A 54 -4.01 2.44 14.28
CA TYR A 54 -3.14 1.81 15.27
C TYR A 54 -2.67 2.81 16.34
N ALA A 55 -2.30 4.04 15.95
CA ALA A 55 -1.83 5.08 16.85
C ALA A 55 -2.86 5.56 17.89
N HIS A 56 -4.15 5.24 17.72
CA HIS A 56 -5.15 5.51 18.75
C HIS A 56 -4.96 4.65 20.01
N GLN A 57 -4.25 3.52 19.91
CA GLN A 57 -3.90 2.69 21.07
C GLN A 57 -3.00 3.42 22.05
N ASP A 58 -2.09 4.23 21.52
CA ASP A 58 -1.09 4.96 22.29
C ASP A 58 -1.56 6.37 22.66
N LYS A 59 -2.78 6.78 22.32
CA LYS A 59 -3.26 8.17 22.44
C LYS A 59 -3.15 8.70 23.88
N GLU A 60 -3.62 7.93 24.85
CA GLU A 60 -3.57 8.31 26.27
C GLU A 60 -2.15 8.37 26.83
N ASP A 61 -1.29 7.45 26.37
CA ASP A 61 0.07 7.35 26.86
C ASP A 61 0.97 8.42 26.18
N ASP A 62 0.73 8.71 24.90
CA ASP A 62 1.33 9.83 24.17
C ASP A 62 0.96 11.18 24.81
N LEU A 63 -0.28 11.34 25.31
CA LEU A 63 -0.74 12.51 26.08
C LEU A 63 0.02 12.68 27.41
N LYS A 64 0.12 11.60 28.20
CA LYS A 64 0.81 11.62 29.50
C LYS A 64 2.30 11.96 29.36
N VAL A 65 2.94 11.50 28.30
CA VAL A 65 4.36 11.73 28.02
C VAL A 65 4.59 13.06 27.26
N GLY A 66 3.53 13.71 26.78
CA GLY A 66 3.61 14.99 26.06
C GLY A 66 4.22 14.88 24.66
N VAL A 67 4.09 13.73 24.00
CA VAL A 67 4.60 13.49 22.64
C VAL A 67 3.50 13.66 21.59
N LYS A 68 3.88 14.07 20.38
CA LYS A 68 2.94 14.40 19.29
C LYS A 68 2.65 13.17 18.44
N SER A 69 1.39 12.91 18.12
CA SER A 69 0.95 11.87 17.19
C SER A 69 -0.24 12.32 16.34
N THR A 70 -0.44 11.67 15.19
CA THR A 70 -1.54 12.06 14.28
C THR A 70 -2.92 11.78 14.89
N ALA A 71 -3.02 10.75 15.76
CA ALA A 71 -4.22 10.47 16.55
C ALA A 71 -4.59 11.64 17.50
N LEU A 72 -3.59 12.33 18.06
CA LEU A 72 -3.82 13.53 18.87
C LEU A 72 -4.19 14.75 18.04
N ARG A 73 -3.62 14.88 16.83
CA ARG A 73 -3.93 15.99 15.93
C ARG A 73 -5.35 15.90 15.36
N PHE A 74 -5.80 14.71 14.98
CA PHE A 74 -7.11 14.52 14.37
C PHE A 74 -8.23 14.36 15.40
N GLY A 75 -7.94 13.86 16.59
CA GLY A 75 -8.94 13.73 17.65
C GLY A 75 -10.18 12.98 17.16
N ASP A 76 -11.35 13.62 17.28
CA ASP A 76 -12.64 13.03 16.91
C ASP A 76 -12.87 13.01 15.39
N SER A 77 -12.19 13.89 14.64
CA SER A 77 -12.26 13.96 13.16
C SER A 77 -11.43 12.87 12.46
N THR A 78 -10.78 11.98 13.21
CA THR A 78 -9.90 10.94 12.65
C THR A 78 -10.58 10.15 11.53
N LYS A 79 -11.84 9.75 11.72
CA LYS A 79 -12.57 8.96 10.71
C LYS A 79 -12.71 9.69 9.37
N GLU A 80 -12.88 11.01 9.38
CA GLU A 80 -12.99 11.83 8.17
C GLU A 80 -11.65 11.88 7.42
N TRP A 81 -10.55 12.12 8.14
CA TRP A 81 -9.21 12.16 7.57
C TRP A 81 -8.78 10.81 6.98
N ILE A 82 -8.98 9.71 7.71
CA ILE A 82 -8.62 8.38 7.19
C ILE A 82 -9.54 7.96 6.04
N THR A 83 -10.78 8.45 5.98
CA THR A 83 -11.65 8.26 4.79
C THR A 83 -11.07 8.98 3.59
N GLY A 84 -10.62 10.22 3.74
CA GLY A 84 -9.93 10.95 2.68
C GLY A 84 -8.68 10.23 2.17
N PHE A 85 -7.84 9.72 3.09
CA PHE A 85 -6.68 8.91 2.71
C PHE A 85 -7.06 7.58 2.06
N GLY A 86 -8.14 6.93 2.51
CA GLY A 86 -8.67 5.71 1.89
C GLY A 86 -9.15 5.94 0.46
N ILE A 87 -9.90 7.01 0.21
CA ILE A 87 -10.35 7.38 -1.14
C ILE A 87 -9.14 7.66 -2.04
N MET A 88 -8.16 8.42 -1.55
CA MET A 88 -6.92 8.69 -2.29
C MET A 88 -6.15 7.41 -2.59
N CYS A 89 -6.04 6.50 -1.62
CA CYS A 89 -5.39 5.20 -1.78
C CYS A 89 -6.02 4.39 -2.94
N ILE A 90 -7.34 4.22 -2.93
CA ILE A 90 -8.05 3.45 -3.96
C ILE A 90 -7.98 4.15 -5.32
N SER A 91 -8.12 5.48 -5.35
CA SER A 91 -8.07 6.27 -6.59
C SER A 91 -6.69 6.20 -7.24
N SER A 92 -5.62 6.32 -6.46
CA SER A 92 -4.25 6.23 -6.97
C SER A 92 -3.89 4.80 -7.41
N LEU A 93 -4.45 3.78 -6.76
CA LEU A 93 -4.29 2.37 -7.18
C LEU A 93 -5.05 2.07 -8.48
N ALA A 94 -6.26 2.64 -8.64
CA ALA A 94 -7.03 2.56 -9.87
C ALA A 94 -6.29 3.24 -11.04
N LEU A 95 -5.74 4.44 -10.81
CA LEU A 95 -4.97 5.19 -11.79
C LEU A 95 -3.70 4.45 -12.20
N SER A 96 -2.95 3.90 -11.23
CA SER A 96 -1.78 3.08 -11.51
C SER A 96 -2.14 1.86 -12.35
N GLY A 97 -3.22 1.16 -12.00
CA GLY A 97 -3.68 -0.02 -12.75
C GLY A 97 -4.17 0.30 -14.16
N TYR A 98 -4.82 1.44 -14.36
CA TYR A 98 -5.21 1.95 -15.67
C TYR A 98 -3.98 2.27 -16.53
N ASN A 99 -3.02 3.04 -15.99
CA ASN A 99 -1.80 3.44 -16.70
C ASN A 99 -0.86 2.25 -16.98
N ALA A 100 -0.88 1.23 -16.12
CA ALA A 100 -0.06 0.04 -16.28
C ALA A 100 -0.63 -0.98 -17.28
N GLU A 101 -1.80 -0.72 -17.87
CA GLU A 101 -2.43 -1.56 -18.89
C GLU A 101 -2.42 -3.05 -18.51
N ILE A 102 -2.74 -3.35 -17.23
CA ILE A 102 -2.25 -4.56 -16.54
C ILE A 102 -2.40 -5.85 -17.37
N GLY A 103 -1.23 -6.36 -17.79
CA GLY A 103 -0.93 -7.72 -18.22
C GLY A 103 0.32 -8.27 -17.49
N PHE A 104 0.42 -9.61 -17.39
CA PHE A 104 1.36 -10.53 -16.68
C PHE A 104 2.65 -10.02 -16.03
N VAL A 105 3.34 -9.03 -16.61
CA VAL A 105 4.67 -8.59 -16.18
C VAL A 105 4.60 -7.67 -14.95
N SER A 106 3.45 -7.03 -14.67
CA SER A 106 3.24 -6.22 -13.46
C SER A 106 2.96 -7.06 -12.20
N SER A 107 2.59 -8.34 -12.35
CA SER A 107 2.29 -9.23 -11.21
C SER A 107 3.52 -9.63 -10.39
N PHE A 108 4.72 -9.65 -11.00
CA PHE A 108 5.99 -9.92 -10.29
C PHE A 108 6.44 -8.75 -9.39
N ILE A 109 6.07 -7.51 -9.73
CA ILE A 109 6.44 -6.28 -8.99
C ILE A 109 5.80 -6.23 -7.60
N PHE A 110 4.56 -6.73 -7.48
CA PHE A 110 3.84 -6.74 -6.20
C PHE A 110 4.17 -7.95 -5.32
N VAL A 111 4.59 -9.08 -5.90
CA VAL A 111 5.15 -10.22 -5.14
C VAL A 111 6.36 -9.75 -4.33
N LEU A 112 7.24 -8.95 -4.94
CA LEU A 112 8.43 -8.41 -4.25
C LEU A 112 8.05 -7.36 -3.20
N PHE A 113 7.05 -6.51 -3.45
CA PHE A 113 6.54 -5.55 -2.47
C PHE A 113 5.85 -6.23 -1.27
N PHE A 114 5.05 -7.28 -1.50
CA PHE A 114 4.37 -8.07 -0.46
C PHE A 114 5.35 -8.91 0.37
N LEU A 115 6.41 -9.45 -0.24
CA LEU A 115 7.50 -10.12 0.47
C LEU A 115 8.37 -9.15 1.27
N PHE A 116 8.57 -7.92 0.79
CA PHE A 116 9.35 -6.89 1.49
C PHE A 116 8.65 -6.39 2.76
N ILE A 117 7.31 -6.25 2.76
CA ILE A 117 6.54 -5.89 3.95
C ILE A 117 6.49 -7.04 4.98
N ASN A 118 6.54 -8.29 4.53
CA ASN A 118 6.35 -9.43 5.44
C ASN A 118 7.63 -10.01 6.05
N ASN A 119 8.84 -9.79 5.52
CA ASN A 119 10.05 -10.37 6.09
C ASN A 119 11.33 -9.67 5.61
N TYR A 120 12.10 -9.08 6.53
CA TYR A 120 13.49 -8.61 6.28
C TYR A 120 14.46 -9.75 5.88
N PHE A 121 14.02 -11.00 5.87
CA PHE A 121 14.88 -12.17 5.79
C PHE A 121 15.16 -12.68 4.35
N PHE A 122 14.32 -12.36 3.37
CA PHE A 122 14.38 -13.05 2.07
C PHE A 122 15.27 -12.36 1.01
N PHE A 123 15.47 -11.04 1.12
CA PHE A 123 16.17 -10.27 0.09
C PHE A 123 17.69 -10.48 0.09
N TYR A 124 18.29 -10.74 1.26
CA TYR A 124 19.75 -10.92 1.36
C TYR A 124 20.23 -12.26 0.77
N HIS A 125 19.36 -13.29 0.77
CA HIS A 125 19.73 -14.62 0.29
C HIS A 125 19.52 -14.80 -1.22
N TYR A 126 18.49 -14.18 -1.81
CA TYR A 126 18.20 -14.30 -3.24
C TYR A 126 19.20 -13.57 -4.14
N TRP A 127 19.76 -12.44 -3.69
CA TRP A 127 20.65 -11.59 -4.50
C TRP A 127 22.03 -12.20 -4.75
N LYS A 128 22.54 -13.05 -3.83
CA LYS A 128 23.88 -13.63 -3.95
C LYS A 128 23.97 -14.78 -4.98
N PHE A 129 22.86 -15.38 -5.40
CA PHE A 129 22.91 -16.69 -6.05
C PHE A 129 22.41 -16.80 -7.50
N ASN A 130 21.76 -15.81 -8.14
CA ASN A 130 21.28 -16.01 -9.52
C ASN A 130 21.26 -14.73 -10.39
N PRO A 131 22.36 -14.42 -11.11
CA PRO A 131 22.38 -13.33 -12.10
C PRO A 131 21.80 -13.72 -13.49
N ILE A 132 21.14 -14.87 -13.63
CA ILE A 132 20.85 -15.50 -14.95
C ILE A 132 19.39 -15.33 -15.42
N LEU A 133 18.49 -14.75 -14.61
CA LEU A 133 17.04 -14.79 -14.90
C LEU A 133 16.42 -13.55 -15.57
N PHE A 134 17.22 -12.58 -16.05
CA PHE A 134 16.67 -11.38 -16.69
C PHE A 134 17.25 -11.16 -18.09
N PRO A 135 16.60 -11.68 -19.15
CA PRO A 135 16.89 -11.21 -20.50
C PRO A 135 16.50 -9.74 -20.55
N SER A 136 17.41 -8.91 -21.04
CA SER A 136 17.17 -7.50 -21.34
C SER A 136 15.87 -7.34 -22.13
N ALA A 137 14.85 -6.75 -21.51
CA ALA A 137 13.56 -6.51 -22.13
C ALA A 137 13.74 -5.46 -23.24
N THR A 138 13.94 -5.94 -24.46
CA THR A 138 13.84 -5.13 -25.67
C THR A 138 12.42 -4.62 -25.79
N SER A 139 12.32 -3.30 -25.89
CA SER A 139 11.11 -2.53 -26.12
C SER A 139 10.42 -2.96 -27.42
N SER A 140 9.37 -3.76 -27.31
CA SER A 140 8.35 -3.85 -28.34
C SER A 140 7.05 -3.25 -27.78
N HIS A 141 6.72 -2.05 -28.25
CA HIS A 141 5.36 -1.54 -28.26
C HIS A 141 4.48 -2.53 -29.03
N GLN A 142 3.93 -3.54 -28.35
CA GLN A 142 2.81 -4.32 -28.86
C GLN A 142 1.56 -3.76 -28.22
N SER A 143 0.98 -2.77 -28.91
CA SER A 143 -0.41 -2.37 -28.73
C SER A 143 -1.30 -3.58 -29.03
N PHE A 144 -1.80 -4.24 -27.99
CA PHE A 144 -2.82 -5.27 -28.11
C PHE A 144 -4.02 -4.87 -27.24
N ASN A 145 -5.17 -4.76 -27.91
CA ASN A 145 -6.42 -4.15 -27.48
C ASN A 145 -6.85 -4.46 -26.03
N TYR A 146 -7.12 -3.36 -25.33
CA TYR A 146 -7.25 -3.23 -23.88
C TYR A 146 -8.65 -3.55 -23.37
N GLY A 147 -8.82 -4.74 -22.81
CA GLY A 147 -9.72 -4.92 -21.69
C GLY A 147 -8.85 -5.02 -20.45
N ALA A 148 -8.62 -3.92 -19.74
CA ALA A 148 -8.00 -3.98 -18.43
C ALA A 148 -8.77 -5.02 -17.62
N GLY A 149 -8.11 -6.11 -17.20
CA GLY A 149 -8.79 -7.33 -16.76
C GLY A 149 -9.85 -6.99 -15.73
N TRP A 150 -11.13 -7.17 -16.08
CA TRP A 150 -12.25 -6.96 -15.18
C TRP A 150 -12.07 -7.62 -13.79
N PRO A 151 -11.30 -8.73 -13.63
CA PRO A 151 -11.01 -9.25 -12.29
C PRO A 151 -10.24 -8.25 -11.43
N TYR A 152 -9.27 -7.51 -11.96
CA TYR A 152 -8.51 -6.52 -11.19
C TYR A 152 -9.44 -5.48 -10.56
N TYR A 153 -10.37 -4.91 -11.33
CA TYR A 153 -11.33 -3.94 -10.81
C TYR A 153 -12.35 -4.55 -9.84
N ALA A 154 -12.73 -5.82 -10.03
CA ALA A 154 -13.58 -6.54 -9.08
C ALA A 154 -12.87 -6.74 -7.72
N PHE A 155 -11.60 -7.15 -7.74
CA PHE A 155 -10.79 -7.25 -6.53
C PHE A 155 -10.49 -5.88 -5.91
N LEU A 156 -10.29 -4.83 -6.73
CA LEU A 156 -10.15 -3.46 -6.25
C LEU A 156 -11.42 -2.97 -5.55
N ALA A 157 -12.61 -3.29 -6.08
CA ALA A 157 -13.89 -3.00 -5.45
C ALA A 157 -14.03 -3.75 -4.11
N ALA A 158 -13.63 -5.03 -4.05
CA ALA A 158 -13.60 -5.80 -2.82
C ALA A 158 -12.63 -5.21 -1.77
N ALA A 159 -11.45 -4.75 -2.20
CA ALA A 159 -10.48 -4.10 -1.32
C ALA A 159 -10.98 -2.75 -0.81
N SER A 160 -11.63 -1.95 -1.67
CA SER A 160 -12.32 -0.71 -1.28
C SER A 160 -13.39 -0.97 -0.23
N GLY A 161 -14.22 -2.00 -0.43
CA GLY A 161 -15.23 -2.42 0.55
C GLY A 161 -14.61 -2.85 1.89
N GLN A 162 -13.50 -3.59 1.86
CA GLN A 162 -12.78 -4.01 3.06
C GLN A 162 -12.21 -2.80 3.83
N LEU A 163 -11.61 -1.84 3.12
CA LEU A 163 -11.04 -0.63 3.71
C LEU A 163 -12.14 0.28 4.28
N ALA A 164 -13.24 0.44 3.55
CA ALA A 164 -14.42 1.18 4.01
C ALA A 164 -15.02 0.54 5.27
N TRP A 165 -15.13 -0.80 5.31
CA TRP A 165 -15.57 -1.53 6.50
C TRP A 165 -14.64 -1.28 7.69
N GLN A 166 -13.31 -1.32 7.49
CA GLN A 166 -12.35 -1.02 8.55
C GLN A 166 -12.57 0.38 9.12
N ILE A 167 -12.65 1.40 8.28
CA ILE A 167 -12.79 2.80 8.68
C ILE A 167 -14.14 3.03 9.40
N TRP A 168 -15.22 2.49 8.84
CA TRP A 168 -16.56 2.70 9.38
C TRP A 168 -16.74 2.05 10.75
N THR A 169 -16.35 0.77 10.86
CA THR A 169 -16.58 -0.04 12.07
C THR A 169 -15.45 0.04 13.09
N ALA A 170 -14.38 0.80 12.83
CA ALA A 170 -13.32 1.01 13.81
C ALA A 170 -13.85 1.76 15.03
N ASP A 171 -13.65 1.17 16.20
CA ASP A 171 -13.79 1.83 17.48
C ASP A 171 -12.43 2.36 17.95
N LEU A 172 -12.21 3.65 17.74
CA LEU A 172 -10.96 4.33 18.05
C LEU A 172 -10.71 4.51 19.56
N SER A 173 -11.69 4.18 20.40
CA SER A 173 -11.54 4.20 21.86
C SER A 173 -11.03 2.87 22.40
N SER A 174 -11.23 1.77 21.65
CA SER A 174 -10.87 0.43 22.08
C SER A 174 -9.53 -0.01 21.51
N ARG A 175 -8.54 -0.20 22.39
CA ARG A 175 -7.21 -0.69 21.97
C ARG A 175 -7.29 -2.04 21.25
N VAL A 176 -8.17 -2.92 21.73
CA VAL A 176 -8.37 -4.27 21.19
C VAL A 176 -8.98 -4.21 19.78
N ASP A 177 -9.95 -3.32 19.54
CA ASP A 177 -10.53 -3.17 18.20
C ASP A 177 -9.52 -2.57 17.22
N CYS A 178 -8.78 -1.52 17.61
CA CYS A 178 -7.72 -0.94 16.79
C CYS A 178 -6.68 -1.98 16.34
N ASN A 179 -6.23 -2.85 17.24
CA ASN A 179 -5.31 -3.94 16.89
C ASN A 179 -5.97 -4.95 15.94
N ARG A 180 -7.23 -5.32 16.17
CA ARG A 180 -7.97 -6.23 15.28
C ARG A 180 -8.11 -5.64 13.87
N LYS A 181 -8.40 -4.34 13.76
CA LYS A 181 -8.44 -3.62 12.48
C LYS A 181 -7.06 -3.60 11.82
N PHE A 182 -6.00 -3.32 12.58
CA PHE A 182 -4.63 -3.38 12.08
C PHE A 182 -4.28 -4.75 11.51
N VAL A 183 -4.54 -5.85 12.25
CA VAL A 183 -4.28 -7.23 11.80
C VAL A 183 -5.08 -7.58 10.54
N SER A 184 -6.26 -7.00 10.35
CA SER A 184 -7.07 -7.26 9.15
C SER A 184 -6.48 -6.68 7.86
N ASN A 185 -5.48 -5.78 7.93
CA ASN A 185 -4.79 -5.24 6.74
C ASN A 185 -4.06 -6.31 5.92
N LYS A 186 -3.70 -7.45 6.52
CA LYS A 186 -3.16 -8.59 5.76
C LYS A 186 -4.12 -9.05 4.65
N TRP A 187 -5.44 -8.94 4.89
CA TRP A 187 -6.47 -9.31 3.92
C TRP A 187 -6.60 -8.26 2.83
N PHE A 188 -6.50 -6.98 3.15
CA PHE A 188 -6.46 -5.92 2.14
C PHE A 188 -5.33 -6.17 1.12
N GLY A 189 -4.12 -6.41 1.63
CA GLY A 189 -2.97 -6.76 0.78
C GLY A 189 -3.21 -8.02 -0.05
N ALA A 190 -3.79 -9.07 0.55
CA ALA A 190 -4.08 -10.33 -0.16
C ALA A 190 -5.13 -10.16 -1.27
N ILE A 191 -6.16 -9.33 -1.06
CA ILE A 191 -7.21 -9.05 -2.05
C ILE A 191 -6.61 -8.31 -3.25
N ILE A 192 -5.85 -7.23 -3.02
CA ILE A 192 -5.19 -6.47 -4.10
C ILE A 192 -4.21 -7.37 -4.85
N PHE A 193 -3.43 -8.18 -4.14
CA PHE A 193 -2.51 -9.13 -4.73
C PHE A 193 -3.22 -10.15 -5.63
N SER A 194 -4.35 -10.70 -5.17
CA SER A 194 -5.16 -11.63 -5.94
C SER A 194 -5.71 -10.97 -7.21
N GLY A 195 -6.18 -9.73 -7.13
CA GLY A 195 -6.62 -8.96 -8.30
C GLY A 195 -5.55 -8.80 -9.37
N ILE A 196 -4.29 -8.62 -8.95
CA ILE A 196 -3.15 -8.51 -9.85
C ILE A 196 -2.76 -9.87 -10.47
N LEU A 197 -2.90 -10.97 -9.73
CA LEU A 197 -2.67 -12.31 -10.25
C LEU A 197 -3.73 -12.73 -11.27
N PHE A 198 -5.00 -12.44 -10.99
CA PHE A 198 -6.15 -12.84 -11.80
C PHE A 198 -6.55 -11.83 -12.87
N GLY A 199 -5.99 -10.61 -12.87
CA GLY A 199 -6.26 -9.57 -13.88
C GLY A 199 -5.83 -9.92 -15.32
N LYS A 200 -5.36 -11.15 -15.56
CA LYS A 200 -4.93 -11.67 -16.87
C LYS A 200 -5.71 -12.93 -17.31
N LEU A 201 -6.70 -13.40 -16.54
CA LEU A 201 -7.66 -14.41 -16.99
C LEU A 201 -8.77 -13.74 -17.81
#